data_AF-A0A2N7Q6U5-F1
#
_entry.id   AF-A0A2N7Q6U5-F1
#
_cell.length_a   1.000
_cell.length_b   1.000
_cell.length_c   1.000
_cell.angle_alpha   90.00
_cell.angle_beta   90.00
_cell.angle_gamma   90.00
#
_symmetry.space_group_name_H-M   'P 1'
#
loop_
_entity.id
_entity.type
_entity.pdbx_description
1 polymer ?
#
loop_
_entity_poly.entity_id
_entity_poly.type
_entity_poly.pdbx_seq_one_letter_code
_entity_poly.pdbx_strand_id
1 'polypeptide(L)'
;MLKPEEKSFRFRHEAMSTFFEVIISGQDEAYARSAAGEFFREVERLEGFFSRFDDRSEISRVNRLKPGEVLPVGFETYECLKLSFNLMVETGGAFNVNFRAIKNRRLGRDL
;
A
#
# COMPACT_ATOMS: atom_id res chain seq x y z
N MET A 1 -36.05 7.88 -21.12
CA MET A 1 -35.33 9.17 -21.01
C MET A 1 -33.94 8.84 -20.48
N LEU A 2 -32.92 8.80 -21.34
CA LEU A 2 -31.52 8.61 -20.93
C LEU A 2 -31.11 9.83 -20.11
N LYS A 3 -30.51 9.64 -18.93
CA LYS A 3 -29.90 10.76 -18.19
C LYS A 3 -28.83 11.37 -19.10
N PRO A 4 -28.70 12.71 -19.15
CA PRO A 4 -27.64 13.33 -19.92
C PRO A 4 -26.29 12.75 -19.49
N GLU A 5 -25.42 12.51 -20.47
CA GLU A 5 -24.11 11.94 -20.25
C GLU A 5 -23.32 12.89 -19.36
N GLU A 6 -23.06 12.45 -18.14
CA GLU A 6 -22.45 13.29 -17.12
C GLU A 6 -20.98 13.50 -17.45
N LYS A 7 -20.52 14.76 -17.51
CA LYS A 7 -19.12 15.07 -17.86
C LYS A 7 -18.20 14.38 -16.87
N SER A 8 -17.25 13.58 -17.38
CA SER A 8 -16.26 12.86 -16.60
C SER A 8 -14.85 13.34 -16.90
N PHE A 9 -14.04 13.49 -15.86
CA PHE A 9 -12.62 13.80 -15.95
C PHE A 9 -11.79 12.63 -15.44
N ARG A 10 -10.70 12.33 -16.16
CA ARG A 10 -9.80 11.22 -15.86
C ARG A 10 -8.41 11.78 -15.58
N PHE A 11 -7.83 11.39 -14.46
CA PHE A 11 -6.48 11.78 -14.07
C PHE A 11 -5.67 10.53 -13.74
N ARG A 12 -4.37 10.56 -14.02
CA ARG A 12 -3.45 9.44 -13.81
C ARG A 12 -2.17 9.92 -13.16
N HIS A 13 -1.60 9.09 -12.30
CA HIS A 13 -0.34 9.36 -11.60
C HIS A 13 0.46 8.06 -11.44
N GLU A 14 1.78 8.16 -11.46
CA GLU A 14 2.70 7.05 -11.24
C GLU A 14 3.07 6.97 -9.75
N ALA A 15 2.80 5.84 -9.11
CA ALA A 15 3.16 5.57 -7.72
C ALA A 15 3.26 4.06 -7.49
N MET A 16 4.04 3.64 -6.51
CA MET A 16 4.29 2.23 -6.15
C MET A 16 4.76 1.38 -7.34
N SER A 17 5.54 1.98 -8.26
CA SER A 17 5.97 1.37 -9.53
C SER A 17 4.81 0.89 -10.41
N THR A 18 3.64 1.52 -10.29
CA THR A 18 2.44 1.28 -11.10
C THR A 18 1.76 2.61 -11.42
N PHE A 19 0.61 2.55 -12.10
CA PHE A 19 -0.22 3.71 -12.38
C PHE A 19 -1.51 3.65 -11.58
N PHE A 20 -1.84 4.74 -10.92
CA PHE A 20 -3.14 4.98 -10.31
C PHE A 20 -3.95 5.91 -11.21
N GLU A 21 -5.24 5.61 -11.35
CA GLU A 21 -6.17 6.39 -12.15
C GLU A 21 -7.43 6.68 -11.34
N VAL A 22 -7.91 7.92 -11.42
CA VAL A 22 -9.17 8.35 -10.83
C VAL A 22 -10.05 8.98 -11.90
N ILE A 23 -11.31 8.57 -11.93
CA ILE A 23 -12.34 9.07 -12.85
C ILE A 23 -13.42 9.75 -12.01
N ILE A 24 -13.67 11.03 -12.26
CA ILE A 24 -14.60 11.85 -11.50
C ILE A 24 -15.66 12.38 -12.46
N SER A 25 -16.91 11.99 -12.22
CA SER A 25 -18.08 12.42 -12.99
C SER A 25 -18.95 13.38 -12.20
N GLY A 26 -19.67 14.26 -12.90
CA GLY A 26 -20.71 15.10 -12.28
C GLY A 26 -20.23 16.35 -11.58
N GLN A 27 -18.95 16.70 -11.79
CA GLN A 27 -18.32 17.89 -11.21
C GLN A 27 -17.80 18.78 -12.33
N ASP A 28 -17.40 20.02 -12.01
CA ASP A 28 -16.61 20.83 -12.92
C ASP A 28 -15.15 20.37 -12.95
N GLU A 29 -14.40 20.81 -13.97
CA GLU A 29 -13.02 20.37 -14.17
C GLU A 29 -12.08 20.82 -13.05
N ALA A 30 -12.27 22.02 -12.51
CA ALA A 30 -11.39 22.57 -11.48
C ALA A 30 -11.55 21.78 -10.18
N TYR A 31 -12.80 21.48 -9.80
CA TYR A 31 -13.07 20.60 -8.67
C TYR A 31 -12.50 19.20 -8.89
N ALA A 32 -12.77 18.58 -10.04
CA ALA A 32 -12.28 17.24 -10.34
C ALA A 32 -10.75 17.15 -10.28
N ARG A 33 -10.05 18.16 -10.80
CA ARG A 33 -8.59 18.26 -10.74
C ARG A 33 -8.07 18.41 -9.30
N SER A 34 -8.73 19.23 -8.48
CA SER A 34 -8.37 19.40 -7.08
C SER A 34 -8.55 18.11 -6.28
N ALA A 35 -9.70 17.44 -6.44
CA ALA A 35 -9.98 16.16 -5.78
C ALA A 35 -9.01 15.05 -6.20
N ALA A 36 -8.69 14.95 -7.49
CA ALA A 36 -7.67 14.02 -7.98
C ALA A 36 -6.29 14.30 -7.37
N GLY A 37 -5.93 15.58 -7.20
CA GLY A 37 -4.68 15.98 -6.55
C GLY A 37 -4.58 15.59 -5.07
N GLU A 38 -5.68 15.62 -4.32
CA GLU A 38 -5.73 15.10 -2.94
C GLU A 38 -5.63 13.57 -2.92
N PHE A 39 -6.33 12.89 -3.84
CA PHE A 39 -6.24 11.43 -3.98
C PHE A 39 -4.80 10.97 -4.24
N PHE A 40 -4.09 11.59 -5.18
CA PHE A 40 -2.70 11.19 -5.48
C PHE A 40 -1.72 11.52 -4.35
N ARG A 41 -1.91 12.65 -3.65
CA ARG A 41 -1.11 12.96 -2.46
C ARG A 41 -1.24 11.89 -1.37
N GLU A 42 -2.45 11.33 -1.22
CA GLU A 42 -2.66 10.24 -0.28
C GLU A 42 -1.97 8.95 -0.74
N VAL A 43 -1.99 8.64 -2.03
CA VAL A 43 -1.25 7.49 -2.59
C VAL A 43 0.26 7.66 -2.36
N GLU A 44 0.82 8.84 -2.64
CA GLU A 44 2.25 9.15 -2.40
C GLU A 44 2.61 9.00 -0.90
N ARG A 45 1.74 9.48 0.00
CA ARG A 45 1.93 9.34 1.44
C ARG A 45 2.00 7.87 1.86
N LEU A 46 1.06 7.04 1.38
CA LEU A 46 1.03 5.61 1.67
C LEU A 46 2.24 4.85 1.07
N GLU A 47 2.69 5.23 -0.11
CA GLU A 47 3.92 4.67 -0.71
C GLU A 47 5.14 4.90 0.20
N GLY A 48 5.23 6.08 0.81
CA GLY A 48 6.27 6.41 1.78
C GLY A 48 6.34 5.45 2.98
N PHE A 49 5.21 4.88 3.41
CA PHE A 49 5.20 3.90 4.51
C PHE A 49 5.48 2.47 4.04
N PHE A 50 4.91 2.10 2.89
CA PHE A 50 4.82 0.69 2.47
C PHE A 50 5.95 0.24 1.55
N SER A 51 6.71 1.16 0.96
CA SER A 51 7.77 0.81 0.03
C SER A 51 8.89 0.01 0.69
N ARG A 52 9.07 -1.24 0.28
CA ARG A 52 10.23 -2.08 0.66
C ARG A 52 11.55 -1.67 -0.01
N PHE A 53 11.54 -0.64 -0.84
CA PHE A 53 12.69 -0.17 -1.61
C PHE A 53 13.19 1.19 -1.14
N ASP A 54 12.33 2.01 -0.50
CA ASP A 54 12.79 3.20 0.22
C ASP A 54 13.26 2.78 1.62
N ASP A 55 14.53 3.02 1.93
CA ASP A 55 15.11 2.70 3.23
C ASP A 55 14.49 3.46 4.39
N ARG A 56 13.84 4.59 4.13
CA ARG A 56 13.19 5.42 5.16
C ARG A 56 11.79 4.93 5.51
N SER A 57 11.20 4.06 4.69
CA SER A 57 9.85 3.58 4.91
C SER A 57 9.71 2.78 6.20
N GLU A 58 8.50 2.73 6.73
CA GLU A 58 8.21 1.94 7.93
C GLU A 58 8.43 0.45 7.67
N ILE A 59 8.02 -0.07 6.51
CA ILE A 59 8.24 -1.47 6.15
C ILE A 59 9.73 -1.80 6.07
N SER A 60 10.56 -0.96 5.46
CA SER A 60 12.01 -1.17 5.40
C SER A 60 12.65 -1.14 6.80
N ARG A 61 12.17 -0.27 7.68
CA ARG A 61 12.64 -0.19 9.07
C ARG A 61 12.19 -1.41 9.89
N VAL A 62 10.93 -1.85 9.76
CA VAL A 62 10.42 -3.09 10.38
C VAL A 62 11.25 -4.29 9.97
N ASN A 63 11.58 -4.41 8.68
CA ASN A 63 12.38 -5.52 8.15
C ASN A 63 13.81 -5.60 8.73
N ARG A 64 14.32 -4.53 9.33
CA ARG A 64 15.66 -4.47 9.94
C ARG A 64 15.67 -4.66 11.45
N LEU A 65 14.49 -4.77 12.09
CA LEU A 65 14.41 -5.00 13.53
C LEU A 65 15.05 -6.34 13.91
N LYS A 66 15.85 -6.31 14.97
CA LYS A 66 16.38 -7.51 15.62
C LYS A 66 15.34 -8.08 16.58
N PRO A 67 15.43 -9.37 16.93
CA PRO A 67 14.56 -9.96 17.94
C PRO A 67 14.58 -9.16 19.25
N GLY A 68 13.40 -8.77 19.73
CA GLY A 68 13.23 -7.97 20.95
C GLY A 68 13.23 -6.45 20.71
N GLU A 69 13.58 -5.97 19.52
CA GLU A 69 13.43 -4.56 19.18
C GLU A 69 11.98 -4.22 18.82
N VAL A 70 11.60 -2.98 19.10
CA VAL A 70 10.27 -2.44 18.81
C VAL A 70 10.38 -1.16 17.99
N LEU A 71 9.42 -0.95 17.11
CA LEU A 71 9.33 0.25 16.29
C LEU A 71 7.89 0.79 16.34
N PRO A 72 7.69 2.04 16.79
CA PRO A 72 6.43 2.74 16.57
C PRO A 72 6.20 2.92 15.06
N VAL A 73 5.00 2.58 14.60
CA VAL A 73 4.57 2.71 13.21
C VAL A 73 3.28 3.51 13.13
N GLY A 74 3.00 4.08 11.96
CA GLY A 74 1.73 4.72 11.66
C GLY A 74 0.55 3.75 11.76
N PHE A 75 -0.65 4.32 11.90
CA PHE A 75 -1.88 3.56 12.04
C PHE A 75 -2.15 2.69 10.80
N GLU A 76 -1.85 3.21 9.61
CA GLU A 76 -2.05 2.54 8.33
C GLU A 76 -1.14 1.31 8.19
N THR A 77 0.13 1.43 8.60
CA THR A 77 1.06 0.28 8.65
C THR A 77 0.59 -0.75 9.65
N TYR A 78 0.16 -0.33 10.84
CA TYR A 78 -0.37 -1.23 11.85
C TYR A 78 -1.59 -2.01 11.35
N GLU A 79 -2.61 -1.34 10.80
CA GLU A 79 -3.82 -2.00 10.30
C GLU A 79 -3.52 -2.92 9.12
N CYS A 80 -2.61 -2.54 8.21
CA CYS A 80 -2.19 -3.39 7.10
C CYS A 80 -1.50 -4.68 7.59
N LEU A 81 -0.59 -4.57 8.56
CA LEU A 81 0.09 -5.72 9.16
C LEU A 81 -0.87 -6.63 9.93
N LYS A 82 -1.81 -6.04 10.68
CA LYS A 82 -2.86 -6.76 11.40
C LYS A 82 -3.77 -7.53 10.46
N LEU A 83 -4.26 -6.89 9.39
CA LEU A 83 -5.06 -7.57 8.37
C LEU A 83 -4.26 -8.69 7.70
N SER A 84 -3.00 -8.43 7.37
CA SER A 84 -2.10 -9.43 6.78
C SER A 84 -1.91 -10.65 7.68
N PHE A 85 -1.81 -10.44 9.00
CA PHE A 85 -1.75 -11.53 9.97
C PHE A 85 -3.06 -12.32 10.04
N ASN A 86 -4.21 -11.64 10.06
CA ASN A 86 -5.51 -12.31 10.05
C ASN A 86 -5.68 -13.18 8.80
N LEU A 87 -5.36 -12.63 7.62
CA LEU A 87 -5.38 -13.37 6.36
C LEU A 87 -4.43 -14.58 6.38
N MET A 88 -3.26 -14.44 6.99
CA MET A 88 -2.34 -15.58 7.15
C MET A 88 -2.97 -16.71 7.96
N VAL A 89 -3.68 -16.39 9.05
CA VAL A 89 -4.39 -17.39 9.86
C VAL A 89 -5.53 -18.02 9.08
N GLU A 90 -6.40 -17.20 8.48
CA GLU A 90 -7.59 -17.65 7.74
C GLU A 90 -7.24 -18.52 6.52
N THR A 91 -6.13 -18.23 5.86
CA THR A 91 -5.67 -18.98 4.68
C THR A 91 -4.77 -20.17 5.02
N GLY A 92 -4.60 -20.52 6.29
CA GLY A 92 -3.69 -21.60 6.72
C GLY A 92 -2.23 -21.34 6.31
N GLY A 93 -1.84 -20.08 6.20
CA GLY A 93 -0.50 -19.63 5.81
C GLY A 93 -0.26 -19.50 4.30
N ALA A 94 -1.27 -19.71 3.44
CA ALA A 94 -1.11 -19.53 1.99
C ALA A 94 -0.81 -18.07 1.63
N PHE A 95 -1.42 -17.11 2.34
CA PHE A 95 -0.99 -15.71 2.33
C PHE A 95 -0.05 -15.47 3.51
N ASN A 96 1.20 -15.06 3.26
CA ASN A 96 2.16 -14.78 4.33
C ASN A 96 3.14 -13.67 3.94
N VAL A 97 3.01 -12.50 4.55
CA VAL A 97 3.90 -11.35 4.28
C VAL A 97 5.35 -11.58 4.71
N ASN A 98 5.60 -12.56 5.61
CA ASN A 98 6.93 -12.95 6.08
C ASN A 98 7.55 -14.12 5.29
N PHE A 99 6.96 -14.55 4.17
CA PHE A 99 7.39 -15.77 3.46
C PHE A 99 8.89 -15.81 3.11
N ARG A 100 9.51 -14.65 2.83
CA ARG A 100 10.95 -14.56 2.50
C ARG A 100 11.85 -14.99 3.66
N ALA A 101 11.46 -14.64 4.89
CA ALA A 101 12.19 -15.06 6.09
C ALA A 101 12.12 -16.58 6.30
N ILE A 102 10.98 -17.20 5.95
CA ILE A 102 10.77 -18.65 6.06
C ILE A 102 11.64 -19.40 5.04
N LYS A 103 11.72 -18.93 3.78
CA LYS A 103 12.56 -19.52 2.74
C LYS A 103 14.03 -19.56 3.15
N ASN A 104 14.54 -18.47 3.73
CA ASN A 104 15.92 -18.38 4.18
C ASN A 104 16.23 -19.35 5.35
N ARG A 105 15.27 -19.60 6.26
CA ARG A 105 15.44 -20.59 7.35
C ARG A 105 15.37 -22.05 6.88
N ARG A 106 14.77 -22.35 5.74
CA ARG A 106 14.84 -23.69 5.14
C ARG A 106 16.21 -23.92 4.49
N LEU A 107 16.71 -22.92 3.74
CA LEU A 107 18.02 -23.01 3.09
C LEU A 107 19.21 -23.00 4.08
N GLY A 108 19.06 -22.39 5.26
CA GLY A 108 20.09 -22.40 6.31
C GLY A 108 20.05 -23.60 7.26
N ARG A 109 19.20 -24.61 7.01
CA ARG A 109 19.15 -25.87 7.78
C ARG A 109 19.78 -27.07 7.05
N ASP A 110 20.27 -26.84 5.82
CA ASP A 110 20.91 -27.83 4.97
C ASP A 110 22.42 -27.54 4.75
N LEU A 111 23.05 -26.76 5.63
CA LEU A 111 24.52 -26.54 5.70
C LEU A 111 25.03 -26.81 7.11
#